data_AF-A0AAN9GDS2-F1
#
_entry.id   AF-A0AAN9GDS2-F1
#
_cell.length_a   1.000
_cell.length_b   1.000
_cell.length_c   1.000
_cell.angle_alpha   90.00
_cell.angle_beta   90.00
_cell.angle_gamma   90.00
#
_symmetry.space_group_name_H-M   'P 1'
#
loop_
_entity.id
_entity.type
_entity.pdbx_description
1 polymer ?
#
loop_
_entity_poly.entity_id
_entity_poly.type
_entity_poly.pdbx_seq_one_letter_code
_entity_poly.pdbx_strand_id
1 'polypeptide(L)'
;MTSEGLLVKNAWMYTEDVFIPIWESSTRVLALISDDDGQVPPQLGDKLQAMYPEERRHLIEVVHYPGAGHLLEPSYTPHCRFCFNPPSGSDLLWGGRKKEHAKAQEDSWHRIITFLHTHLPSS
;
A
#
# COMPACT_ATOMS: atom_id res chain seq x y z
N MET A 1 12.28 -6.24 -17.00
CA MET A 1 11.06 -5.98 -17.79
C MET A 1 10.32 -7.29 -17.92
N THR A 2 9.02 -7.32 -17.64
CA THR A 2 8.17 -8.51 -17.84
C THR A 2 7.47 -8.41 -19.20
N SER A 3 6.73 -9.45 -19.61
CA SER A 3 5.86 -9.37 -20.79
C SER A 3 4.68 -8.39 -20.63
N GLU A 4 4.35 -8.00 -19.39
CA GLU A 4 3.21 -7.13 -19.06
C GLU A 4 3.63 -5.68 -18.76
N GLY A 5 4.93 -5.42 -18.52
CA GLY A 5 5.43 -4.08 -18.19
C GLY A 5 6.64 -4.05 -17.26
N LEU A 6 7.04 -2.85 -16.87
CA LEU A 6 8.11 -2.58 -15.93
C LEU A 6 7.64 -2.81 -14.49
N LEU A 7 8.41 -3.62 -13.76
CA LEU A 7 8.22 -3.90 -12.35
C LEU A 7 9.22 -3.04 -11.57
N VAL A 8 8.76 -1.88 -11.10
CA VAL A 8 9.61 -0.82 -10.56
C VAL A 8 10.20 -1.17 -9.20
N LYS A 9 9.52 -2.02 -8.42
CA LYS A 9 10.01 -2.44 -7.09
C LYS A 9 11.38 -3.13 -7.13
N ASN A 10 11.79 -3.65 -8.30
CA ASN A 10 13.10 -4.29 -8.49
C ASN A 10 14.17 -3.33 -9.05
N ALA A 11 13.79 -2.09 -9.37
CA ALA A 11 14.71 -1.10 -9.93
C ALA A 11 15.47 -0.30 -8.86
N TRP A 12 15.04 -0.39 -7.60
CA TRP A 12 15.58 0.40 -6.49
C TRP A 12 15.96 -0.49 -5.31
N MET A 13 17.02 -0.09 -4.61
CA MET A 13 17.33 -0.61 -3.28
C MET A 13 16.67 0.31 -2.25
N TYR A 14 15.88 -0.27 -1.36
CA TYR A 14 15.22 0.48 -0.29
C TYR A 14 16.00 0.31 1.01
N THR A 15 16.59 1.40 1.47
CA THR A 15 17.30 1.54 2.74
C THR A 15 16.39 2.19 3.78
N GLU A 16 16.74 2.15 5.07
CA GLU A 16 15.85 2.64 6.14
C GLU A 16 15.66 4.16 6.14
N ASP A 17 16.57 4.91 5.52
CA ASP A 17 16.50 6.36 5.34
C ASP A 17 15.40 6.82 4.37
N VAL A 18 14.73 5.89 3.67
CA VAL A 18 13.54 6.22 2.85
C VAL A 18 12.31 6.53 3.70
N PHE A 19 12.30 6.13 4.98
CA PHE A 19 11.15 6.33 5.85
C PHE A 19 11.16 7.73 6.47
N ILE A 20 10.04 8.42 6.30
CA ILE A 20 9.72 9.59 7.12
C ILE A 20 9.49 9.10 8.56
N PRO A 21 10.08 9.73 9.60
CA PRO A 21 10.01 9.27 10.99
C PRO A 21 8.64 9.54 11.63
N ILE A 22 7.58 9.00 11.04
CA ILE A 22 6.19 9.19 11.46
C ILE A 22 5.94 8.66 12.88
N TRP A 23 6.76 7.72 13.35
CA TRP A 23 6.77 7.20 14.72
C TRP A 23 7.13 8.24 15.77
N GLU A 24 7.69 9.39 15.40
CA GLU A 24 7.93 10.51 16.31
C GLU A 24 6.65 11.29 16.61
N SER A 25 5.64 11.23 15.72
CA SER A 25 4.35 11.86 15.91
C SER A 25 3.45 11.08 16.88
N SER A 26 2.40 11.74 17.38
CA SER A 26 1.29 11.09 18.13
C SER A 26 0.14 10.64 17.22
N THR A 27 0.31 10.75 15.90
CA THR A 27 -0.72 10.43 14.91
C THR A 27 -0.89 8.92 14.79
N ARG A 28 -2.14 8.48 14.69
CA ARG A 28 -2.44 7.08 14.37
C ARG A 28 -2.33 6.87 12.86
N VAL A 29 -1.74 5.74 12.46
CA VAL A 29 -1.51 5.38 11.06
C VAL A 29 -2.16 4.04 10.76
N LEU A 30 -2.92 3.99 9.67
CA LEU A 30 -3.37 2.75 9.04
C LEU A 30 -2.59 2.59 7.73
N ALA A 31 -1.75 1.57 7.65
CA ALA A 31 -1.01 1.21 6.45
C ALA A 31 -1.65 0.00 5.77
N LEU A 32 -2.08 0.20 4.52
CA LEU A 32 -2.75 -0.82 3.71
C LEU A 32 -1.78 -1.29 2.63
N ILE A 33 -1.36 -2.55 2.69
CA ILE A 33 -0.27 -3.09 1.89
C ILE A 33 -0.80 -4.11 0.88
N SER A 34 -0.43 -3.91 -0.38
CA SER A 34 -0.72 -4.85 -1.47
C SER A 34 0.45 -5.81 -1.69
N ASP A 35 0.24 -7.11 -1.48
CA ASP A 35 1.36 -8.08 -1.54
C ASP A 35 1.83 -8.40 -2.96
N ASP A 36 0.98 -8.20 -3.96
CA ASP A 36 1.32 -8.33 -5.39
C ASP A 36 1.54 -6.94 -6.04
N ASP A 37 1.94 -5.94 -5.25
CA ASP A 37 2.34 -4.62 -5.75
C ASP A 37 3.58 -4.74 -6.64
N GLY A 38 3.52 -4.24 -7.89
CA GLY A 38 4.64 -4.26 -8.82
C GLY A 38 5.56 -3.03 -8.76
N GLN A 39 5.23 -2.03 -7.95
CA GLN A 39 5.90 -0.73 -7.85
C GLN A 39 6.64 -0.55 -6.52
N VAL A 40 6.03 -0.98 -5.41
CA VAL A 40 6.61 -0.86 -4.06
C VAL A 40 6.74 -2.25 -3.43
N PRO A 41 7.89 -2.60 -2.81
CA PRO A 41 8.01 -3.87 -2.10
C PRO A 41 7.08 -3.90 -0.87
N PRO A 42 6.22 -4.91 -0.71
CA PRO A 42 5.28 -4.98 0.42
C PRO A 42 5.99 -5.11 1.78
N GLN A 43 7.22 -5.61 1.81
CA GLN A 43 8.04 -5.72 3.03
C GLN A 43 8.32 -4.36 3.67
N LEU A 44 8.16 -3.25 2.93
CA LEU A 44 8.29 -1.92 3.52
C LEU A 44 7.19 -1.61 4.53
N GLY A 45 6.02 -2.24 4.42
CA GLY A 45 4.95 -2.12 5.43
C GLY A 45 5.38 -2.70 6.78
N ASP A 46 5.94 -3.92 6.78
CA ASP A 46 6.49 -4.55 7.98
C ASP A 46 7.64 -3.74 8.58
N LYS A 47 8.55 -3.24 7.72
CA LYS A 47 9.64 -2.36 8.16
C LYS A 47 9.12 -1.07 8.79
N LEU A 48 8.11 -0.44 8.19
CA LEU A 48 7.50 0.76 8.78
C LEU A 48 6.98 0.49 10.19
N GLN A 49 6.30 -0.64 10.41
CA GLN A 49 5.84 -1.03 11.76
C GLN A 49 7.00 -1.38 12.70
N ALA A 50 8.10 -1.92 12.16
CA ALA A 50 9.32 -2.18 12.93
C ALA A 50 10.03 -0.91 13.39
N MET A 51 9.93 0.20 12.64
CA MET A 51 10.51 1.49 13.03
C MET A 51 9.82 2.14 14.25
N TYR A 52 8.58 1.74 14.57
CA TYR A 52 7.92 2.23 15.78
C TYR A 52 8.55 1.60 17.02
N PRO A 53 8.92 2.41 18.04
CA PRO A 53 9.24 1.91 19.37
C PRO A 53 8.09 1.02 19.91
N GLU A 54 8.43 0.01 20.70
CA GLU A 54 7.47 -0.98 21.19
C GLU A 54 6.27 -0.33 21.88
N GLU A 55 6.54 0.67 22.73
CA GLU A 55 5.54 1.44 23.47
C GLU A 55 4.63 2.29 22.56
N ARG A 56 5.06 2.56 21.32
CA ARG A 56 4.31 3.33 20.32
C ARG A 56 3.69 2.49 19.21
N ARG A 57 3.96 1.18 19.15
CA ARG A 57 3.44 0.31 18.08
C ARG A 57 1.91 0.27 18.01
N HIS A 58 1.22 0.60 19.10
CA HIS A 58 -0.24 0.77 19.15
C HIS A 58 -0.78 1.94 18.31
N LEU A 59 0.09 2.83 17.82
CA LEU A 59 -0.26 3.94 16.92
C LEU A 59 -0.29 3.52 15.45
N ILE A 60 0.21 2.34 15.10
CA ILE A 60 0.22 1.87 13.71
C ILE A 60 -0.50 0.52 13.57
N GLU A 61 -1.43 0.46 12.63
CA GLU A 61 -2.02 -0.76 12.12
C GLU A 61 -1.49 -1.03 10.71
N VAL A 62 -1.02 -2.25 10.44
CA VAL A 62 -0.60 -2.69 9.09
C VAL A 62 -1.50 -3.83 8.66
N VAL A 63 -2.08 -3.72 7.48
CA VAL A 63 -2.98 -4.72 6.89
C VAL A 63 -2.45 -5.14 5.54
N HIS A 64 -2.22 -6.43 5.35
CA HIS A 64 -1.77 -7.01 4.09
C HIS A 64 -2.93 -7.60 3.29
N TYR A 65 -2.90 -7.37 1.98
CA TYR A 65 -3.86 -7.91 1.02
C TYR A 65 -3.16 -8.84 0.01
N PRO A 66 -3.19 -10.17 0.25
CA PRO A 66 -2.60 -11.15 -0.64
C PRO A 66 -3.22 -11.11 -2.04
N GLY A 67 -2.40 -10.87 -3.05
CA GLY A 67 -2.84 -10.81 -4.45
C GLY A 67 -3.51 -9.50 -4.87
N ALA A 68 -3.50 -8.47 -4.02
CA ALA A 68 -3.81 -7.10 -4.43
C ALA A 68 -2.57 -6.44 -5.06
N GLY A 69 -2.82 -5.48 -5.94
CA GLY A 69 -1.80 -4.74 -6.69
C GLY A 69 -1.69 -3.30 -6.21
N HIS A 70 -0.82 -2.52 -6.82
CA HIS A 70 -0.48 -1.17 -6.38
C HIS A 70 -1.69 -0.23 -6.24
N LEU A 71 -2.60 -0.26 -7.22
CA LEU A 71 -3.72 0.69 -7.32
C LEU A 71 -4.93 0.27 -6.48
N LEU A 72 -4.83 0.37 -5.15
CA LEU A 72 -5.98 0.18 -4.23
C LEU A 72 -6.96 1.36 -4.29
N GLU A 73 -7.75 1.40 -5.36
CA GLU A 73 -8.79 2.43 -5.58
C GLU A 73 -10.05 2.17 -4.74
N PRO A 74 -11.03 3.10 -4.69
CA PRO A 74 -12.31 2.88 -4.01
C PRO A 74 -13.03 1.60 -4.48
N SER A 75 -13.88 1.06 -3.61
CA SER A 75 -14.59 -0.21 -3.86
C SER A 75 -15.28 -0.23 -5.23
N TYR A 76 -15.25 -1.39 -5.88
CA TYR A 76 -15.81 -1.66 -7.21
C TYR A 76 -15.13 -0.92 -8.38
N THR A 77 -14.03 -0.19 -8.16
CA THR A 77 -13.22 0.35 -9.26
C THR A 77 -12.58 -0.79 -10.05
N PRO A 78 -12.63 -0.80 -11.39
CA PRO A 78 -12.04 -1.86 -12.19
C PRO A 78 -10.54 -2.05 -11.94
N HIS A 79 -10.11 -3.30 -11.78
CA HIS A 79 -8.70 -3.64 -11.62
C HIS A 79 -7.89 -3.32 -12.89
N CYS A 80 -6.87 -2.47 -12.75
CA CYS A 80 -5.86 -2.20 -13.76
C CYS A 80 -4.55 -2.93 -13.40
N ARG A 81 -4.24 -4.03 -14.09
CA ARG A 81 -3.02 -4.81 -13.82
C ARG A 81 -1.76 -4.12 -14.32
N PHE A 82 -1.84 -3.49 -15.49
CA PHE A 82 -0.77 -2.71 -16.10
C PHE A 82 -1.37 -1.67 -17.04
N CYS A 83 -0.70 -0.54 -17.21
CA CYS A 83 -1.05 0.45 -18.24
C CYS A 83 0.16 1.30 -18.63
N PHE A 84 0.04 1.96 -19.77
CA PHE A 84 1.07 2.87 -20.26
C PHE A 84 1.23 4.04 -19.30
N ASN A 85 2.48 4.28 -18.87
CA ASN A 85 2.85 5.43 -18.07
C ASN A 85 3.71 6.38 -18.92
N PRO A 86 3.15 7.52 -19.36
CA PRO A 86 3.86 8.46 -20.23
C PRO A 86 5.21 8.93 -19.66
N PRO A 87 5.36 9.24 -18.36
CA PRO A 87 6.65 9.60 -17.77
C PRO A 87 7.77 8.56 -17.97
N SER A 88 7.43 7.26 -17.96
CA SER A 88 8.42 6.19 -18.22
C SER A 88 8.52 5.77 -19.68
N GLY A 89 7.62 6.24 -20.55
CA GLY A 89 7.55 5.82 -21.95
C GLY A 89 7.33 4.31 -22.14
N SER A 90 6.74 3.64 -21.16
CA SER A 90 6.55 2.18 -21.11
C SER A 90 5.32 1.82 -20.28
N ASP A 91 4.83 0.59 -20.43
CA ASP A 91 3.81 0.04 -19.53
C ASP A 91 4.40 -0.24 -18.14
N LEU A 92 3.71 0.17 -17.09
CA LEU A 92 4.02 -0.19 -15.70
C LEU A 92 3.13 -1.36 -15.27
N LEU A 93 3.75 -2.34 -14.62
CA LEU A 93 3.04 -3.45 -13.99
C LEU A 93 2.64 -3.06 -12.57
N TRP A 94 1.37 -2.71 -12.36
CA TRP A 94 0.80 -2.42 -11.03
C TRP A 94 0.59 -3.68 -10.20
N GLY A 95 0.35 -4.81 -10.89
CA GLY A 95 0.15 -6.13 -10.28
C GLY A 95 -1.30 -6.37 -9.83
N GLY A 96 -1.49 -7.39 -9.00
CA GLY A 96 -2.78 -7.83 -8.48
C GLY A 96 -3.53 -8.81 -9.39
N ARG A 97 -4.45 -9.56 -8.78
CA ARG A 97 -5.38 -10.49 -9.43
C ARG A 97 -6.81 -10.00 -9.25
N LYS A 98 -7.64 -10.03 -10.30
CA LYS A 98 -8.96 -9.39 -10.34
C LYS A 98 -9.83 -9.63 -9.08
N LYS A 99 -9.96 -10.89 -8.65
CA LYS A 99 -10.84 -11.27 -7.54
C LYS A 99 -10.30 -10.79 -6.19
N GLU A 100 -9.02 -11.02 -5.95
CA GLU A 100 -8.32 -10.64 -4.73
C GLU A 100 -8.23 -9.11 -4.60
N HIS A 101 -7.94 -8.44 -5.72
CA HIS A 101 -7.85 -6.98 -5.80
C HIS A 101 -9.21 -6.32 -5.51
N ALA A 102 -10.30 -6.81 -6.12
CA ALA A 102 -11.64 -6.30 -5.84
C ALA A 102 -12.03 -6.45 -4.35
N LYS A 103 -11.75 -7.61 -3.75
CA LYS A 103 -11.96 -7.83 -2.32
C LYS A 103 -11.13 -6.90 -1.45
N ALA A 104 -9.87 -6.65 -1.83
CA ALA A 104 -9.00 -5.73 -1.13
C ALA A 104 -9.54 -4.29 -1.17
N GLN A 105 -10.07 -3.83 -2.31
CA GLN A 105 -10.70 -2.50 -2.44
C GLN A 105 -11.99 -2.37 -1.62
N GLU A 106 -12.76 -3.45 -1.50
CA GLU A 106 -13.94 -3.47 -0.62
C GLU A 106 -13.53 -3.37 0.86
N ASP A 107 -12.59 -4.22 1.32
CA ASP A 107 -12.16 -4.22 2.72
C ASP A 107 -11.42 -2.93 3.10
N SER A 108 -10.49 -2.48 2.25
CA SER A 108 -9.67 -1.29 2.50
C SER A 108 -10.52 -0.03 2.64
N TRP A 109 -11.53 0.12 1.80
CA TRP A 109 -12.43 1.27 1.85
C TRP A 109 -13.22 1.32 3.15
N HIS A 110 -13.77 0.18 3.58
CA HIS A 110 -14.45 0.09 4.87
C HIS A 110 -13.50 0.40 6.03
N ARG A 111 -12.26 -0.14 6.02
CA ARG A 111 -11.25 0.15 7.05
C ARG A 111 -10.90 1.61 7.12
N ILE A 112 -10.68 2.28 5.98
CA ILE A 112 -10.37 3.71 5.93
C ILE A 112 -11.49 4.50 6.61
N ILE A 113 -12.75 4.24 6.24
CA ILE A 113 -13.91 4.93 6.81
C ILE A 113 -14.00 4.67 8.32
N THR A 114 -13.92 3.41 8.75
CA THR A 114 -13.96 3.06 10.18
C THR A 114 -12.81 3.70 10.96
N PHE A 115 -11.60 3.67 10.41
CA PHE A 115 -10.41 4.26 11.02
C PHE A 115 -10.55 5.77 11.22
N LEU A 116 -11.04 6.48 10.19
CA LEU A 116 -11.28 7.92 10.26
C LEU A 116 -12.37 8.26 11.27
N HIS A 117 -13.50 7.56 11.26
CA HIS A 117 -14.58 7.77 12.25
C HIS A 117 -14.16 7.49 13.69
N THR A 118 -13.25 6.53 13.90
CA THR A 118 -12.78 6.16 15.24
C THR A 118 -11.81 7.19 15.82
N HIS A 119 -10.99 7.82 14.97
CA HIS A 119 -9.84 8.60 15.43
C HIS A 119 -9.91 10.09 15.13
N LEU A 120 -10.83 10.54 14.28
CA LEU A 120 -11.10 11.96 14.09
C LEU A 120 -12.21 12.44 15.04
N PRO A 121 -12.12 13.68 15.54
CA PRO A 121 -13.20 14.26 16.32
C PRO A 121 -14.49 14.28 15.50
N SER A 122 -15.61 13.94 16.14
CA SER A 122 -16.92 14.27 15.58
C SER A 122 -17.07 15.79 15.64
N SER A 123 -17.24 16.42 14.47
CA SER A 123 -17.60 17.84 14.35
C SER A 123 -18.95 18.13 14.98
#